data_AF-A0A290WHK7-F1
#
_entry.id   AF-A0A290WHK7-F1
#
_cell.length_a   1.000
_cell.length_b   1.000
_cell.length_c   1.000
_cell.angle_alpha   90.00
_cell.angle_beta   90.00
_cell.angle_gamma   90.00
#
_symmetry.space_group_name_H-M   'P 1'
#
loop_
_entity.id
_entity.type
_entity.pdbx_description
1 polymer ?
#
loop_
_entity_poly.entity_id
_entity_poly.type
_entity_poly.pdbx_seq_one_letter_code
_entity_poly.pdbx_strand_id
1 'polypeptide(L)'
;VFVAKPDTYDCSQESSNLPRLTRTVSIEQMVRTHVNFIIRNSITANDYTIAVGATFLILIGSGILVTVAALIFHRYGTIARNKYEDVIVSDYFEALSEEQISSLLRKLDLHVSELSRHPSRIKKRSYNYLYHTLSIAIFYSIPVVQLVFTYQRIVNRTGDEDMCYYNFLCAHPAFRFSDFNHIFSNIGYVIFGIIFICVVADRHRIIKLRKDKGIPVHYGIFHAMGVALIIEGLLSACYHICPSQSNYQFDTSFMYIMAVLCMVKLYQNRHPDINATAYTTFTVLGCAIFMAMIGILNGNLAIWIIFVVCYTLLCLFLSLKIYFLNYVVDGLNQFRSSVTKKGFTQHALKPIRKARFIILLIANIANYSMLICGLLLYSDNVTDFGTFLLALLMGNSVIHCVFYTCMKLISKEKICYEAILYGVLAIVCWGSSSVFFLDAATLWTVTPAESRQWNQECIVFKFFDKHDIWHLLSAPALYFTFMYLMSLDDDILDVEQRDLQVF
;
A
#
# COMPACT_ATOMS: atom_id res chain seq x y z
N VAL A 1 25.11 -21.04 -13.52
CA VAL A 1 23.70 -21.47 -13.47
C VAL A 1 23.38 -22.07 -14.82
N PHE A 2 22.92 -23.32 -14.85
CA PHE A 2 22.42 -23.93 -16.09
C PHE A 2 20.99 -23.43 -16.26
N VAL A 3 20.74 -22.54 -17.22
CA VAL A 3 19.36 -22.19 -17.56
C VAL A 3 18.85 -23.28 -18.50
N ALA A 4 18.25 -24.32 -17.93
CA ALA A 4 17.59 -25.35 -18.71
C ALA A 4 16.36 -24.72 -19.37
N LYS A 5 16.40 -24.58 -20.70
CA LYS A 5 15.20 -24.30 -21.48
C LYS A 5 14.29 -25.53 -21.39
N PRO A 6 12.97 -25.37 -21.17
CA PRO A 6 12.06 -26.49 -21.31
C PRO A 6 12.22 -27.10 -22.71
N ASP A 7 12.00 -28.40 -22.84
CA ASP A 7 12.20 -29.18 -24.08
C ASP A 7 11.45 -28.59 -25.30
N THR A 8 10.51 -27.67 -25.07
CA THR A 8 9.64 -27.03 -26.06
C THR A 8 9.97 -25.56 -26.33
N TYR A 9 11.08 -25.01 -25.84
CA TYR A 9 11.40 -23.58 -25.99
C TYR A 9 11.43 -23.10 -27.46
N ASP A 10 11.88 -23.94 -28.39
CA ASP A 10 11.88 -23.63 -29.83
C ASP A 10 10.65 -24.22 -30.57
N CYS A 11 9.71 -24.85 -29.86
CA CYS A 11 8.52 -25.47 -30.42
C CYS A 11 7.32 -24.51 -30.35
N SER A 12 7.08 -23.76 -31.43
CA SER A 12 5.79 -23.12 -31.68
C SER A 12 4.74 -24.19 -31.99
N GLN A 13 3.98 -24.67 -31.01
CA GLN A 13 2.85 -25.57 -31.28
C GLN A 13 1.59 -25.13 -30.55
N GLU A 14 0.66 -24.58 -31.34
CA GLU A 14 -0.77 -24.70 -31.10
C GLU A 14 -1.10 -26.17 -30.79
N SER A 15 -1.74 -26.42 -29.66
CA SER A 15 -2.32 -27.70 -29.23
C SER A 15 -1.35 -28.87 -29.02
N SER A 16 -1.14 -29.21 -27.74
CA SER A 16 -0.69 -30.54 -27.31
C SER A 16 -1.75 -31.59 -27.68
N ASN A 17 -1.69 -32.12 -28.89
CA ASN A 17 -2.28 -33.42 -29.19
C ASN A 17 -1.25 -34.49 -28.83
N LEU A 18 -1.25 -34.91 -27.56
CA LEU A 18 -0.65 -36.18 -27.16
C LEU A 18 -1.21 -37.26 -28.08
N PRO A 19 -0.40 -37.91 -28.95
CA PRO A 19 -0.91 -38.97 -29.78
C PRO A 19 -1.31 -40.13 -28.88
N ARG A 20 -2.58 -40.52 -28.96
CA ARG A 20 -3.09 -41.73 -28.31
C ARG A 20 -2.25 -42.90 -28.83
N LEU A 21 -1.40 -43.45 -27.96
CA LEU A 21 -0.54 -44.62 -28.25
C LEU A 21 -1.40 -45.76 -28.79
N THR A 22 -1.49 -45.84 -30.11
CA THR A 22 -2.10 -46.97 -30.79
C THR A 22 -1.01 -48.01 -30.93
N ARG A 23 -1.18 -49.10 -30.20
CA ARG A 23 -0.25 -50.22 -30.09
C ARG A 23 0.05 -50.78 -31.49
N THR A 24 1.09 -50.27 -32.11
CA THR A 24 1.61 -50.75 -33.40
C THR A 24 3.10 -51.00 -33.26
N VAL A 25 3.46 -52.22 -33.67
CA VAL A 25 4.78 -52.84 -33.87
C VAL A 25 5.98 -51.99 -33.41
N SER A 26 6.67 -52.48 -32.38
CA SER A 26 7.96 -51.97 -31.91
C SER A 26 9.02 -52.07 -33.01
N ILE A 27 9.18 -51.03 -33.80
CA ILE A 27 10.41 -50.75 -34.53
C ILE A 27 11.29 -50.00 -33.54
N GLU A 28 12.40 -50.59 -33.11
CA GLU A 28 13.46 -49.90 -32.37
C GLU A 28 14.06 -48.82 -33.29
N GLN A 29 13.40 -47.66 -33.40
CA GLN A 29 14.02 -46.47 -33.92
C GLN A 29 15.02 -45.99 -32.85
N MET A 30 16.32 -46.19 -33.12
CA MET A 30 17.38 -45.51 -32.38
C MET A 30 17.29 -44.00 -32.65
N VAL A 31 16.44 -43.31 -31.91
CA VAL A 31 16.39 -41.84 -31.91
C VAL A 31 17.60 -41.33 -31.15
N ARG A 32 18.59 -40.79 -31.87
CA ARG A 32 19.72 -40.09 -31.27
C ARG A 32 19.35 -38.61 -31.11
N THR A 33 18.93 -38.22 -29.92
CA THR A 33 18.66 -36.80 -29.59
C THR A 33 19.99 -36.09 -29.34
N HIS A 34 20.28 -35.08 -30.16
CA HIS A 34 21.43 -34.21 -29.96
C HIS A 34 21.02 -33.01 -29.11
N VAL A 35 21.52 -32.93 -27.88
CA VAL A 35 21.31 -31.77 -26.98
C VAL A 35 22.55 -30.89 -27.06
N ASN A 36 22.38 -29.67 -27.57
CA ASN A 36 23.45 -28.67 -27.63
C ASN A 36 23.33 -27.73 -26.43
N PHE A 37 24.34 -27.70 -25.57
CA PHE A 37 24.41 -26.77 -24.46
C PHE A 37 25.18 -25.51 -24.86
N ILE A 38 24.55 -24.34 -24.72
CA ILE A 38 25.22 -23.05 -24.87
C ILE A 38 25.53 -22.52 -23.47
N ILE A 39 26.81 -22.57 -23.09
CA ILE A 39 27.27 -21.98 -21.83
C ILE A 39 27.51 -20.49 -22.07
N ARG A 40 26.63 -19.63 -21.53
CA ARG A 40 26.84 -18.18 -21.52
C ARG A 40 27.73 -17.81 -20.34
N ASN A 41 28.67 -16.89 -20.56
CA ASN A 41 29.43 -16.30 -19.47
C ASN A 41 28.47 -15.57 -18.52
N SER A 42 28.56 -15.87 -17.23
CA SER A 42 27.87 -15.11 -16.19
C SER A 42 28.58 -13.78 -15.95
N ILE A 43 27.98 -12.92 -15.15
CA ILE A 43 28.57 -11.62 -14.79
C ILE A 43 29.84 -11.82 -13.97
N THR A 44 30.78 -10.88 -14.10
CA THR A 44 32.06 -10.95 -13.38
C THR A 44 31.92 -10.50 -11.93
N ALA A 45 32.85 -10.89 -11.07
CA ALA A 45 32.89 -10.38 -9.69
C ALA A 45 32.97 -8.84 -9.65
N ASN A 46 33.63 -8.23 -10.65
CA ASN A 46 33.69 -6.79 -10.80
C ASN A 46 32.30 -6.19 -11.09
N ASP A 47 31.52 -6.81 -11.97
CA ASP A 47 30.15 -6.37 -12.27
C ASP A 47 29.25 -6.43 -11.02
N TYR A 48 29.35 -7.48 -10.21
CA TYR A 48 28.67 -7.57 -8.91
C TYR A 48 29.05 -6.41 -7.99
N THR A 49 30.36 -6.14 -7.82
CA THR A 49 30.82 -5.07 -6.92
C THR A 49 30.39 -3.69 -7.41
N ILE A 50 30.38 -3.47 -8.74
CA ILE A 50 29.91 -2.22 -9.33
C ILE A 50 28.40 -2.07 -9.10
N ALA A 51 27.60 -3.09 -9.42
CA ALA A 51 26.15 -3.02 -9.28
C ALA A 51 25.72 -2.79 -7.83
N VAL A 52 26.20 -3.62 -6.90
CA VAL A 52 25.86 -3.51 -5.48
C VAL A 52 26.43 -2.24 -4.87
N GLY A 53 27.71 -1.94 -5.14
CA GLY A 53 28.40 -0.77 -4.59
C GLY A 53 27.81 0.54 -5.10
N ALA A 54 27.59 0.68 -6.41
CA ALA A 54 27.02 1.88 -7.00
C ALA A 54 25.58 2.10 -6.50
N THR A 55 24.74 1.07 -6.49
CA THR A 55 23.36 1.19 -5.98
C THR A 55 23.36 1.59 -4.50
N PHE A 56 24.20 0.97 -3.67
CA PHE A 56 24.29 1.34 -2.25
C PHE A 56 24.76 2.79 -2.07
N LEU A 57 25.76 3.24 -2.82
CA LEU A 57 26.23 4.63 -2.78
C LEU A 57 25.15 5.63 -3.25
N ILE A 58 24.38 5.30 -4.30
CA ILE A 58 23.27 6.12 -4.78
C ILE A 58 22.17 6.21 -3.71
N LEU A 59 21.81 5.09 -3.08
CA LEU A 59 20.78 5.07 -2.03
C LEU A 59 21.21 5.82 -0.77
N ILE A 60 22.45 5.67 -0.32
CA ILE A 60 22.97 6.42 0.83
C ILE A 60 23.13 7.90 0.48
N GLY A 61 23.66 8.23 -0.69
CA GLY A 61 23.82 9.62 -1.15
C GLY A 61 22.48 10.34 -1.26
N SER A 62 21.49 9.71 -1.89
CA SER A 62 20.11 10.24 -1.96
C SER A 62 19.47 10.30 -0.58
N GLY A 63 19.69 9.29 0.28
CA GLY A 63 19.22 9.26 1.66
C GLY A 63 19.75 10.42 2.51
N ILE A 64 21.05 10.71 2.42
CA ILE A 64 21.69 11.86 3.08
C ILE A 64 21.08 13.16 2.54
N LEU A 65 20.97 13.29 1.22
CA LEU A 65 20.41 14.48 0.58
C LEU A 65 18.99 14.78 1.10
N VAL A 66 18.09 13.79 1.08
CA VAL A 66 16.70 13.98 1.54
C VAL A 66 16.63 14.22 3.05
N THR A 67 17.51 13.59 3.84
CA THR A 67 17.58 13.82 5.29
C THR A 67 18.01 15.26 5.58
N VAL A 68 19.07 15.74 4.94
CA VAL A 68 19.56 17.11 5.09
C VAL A 68 18.49 18.10 4.64
N ALA A 69 17.84 17.88 3.49
CA ALA A 69 16.74 18.71 3.02
C ALA A 69 15.59 18.77 4.03
N ALA A 70 15.16 17.62 4.56
CA ALA A 70 14.09 17.55 5.56
C ALA A 70 14.46 18.30 6.85
N LEU A 71 15.69 18.17 7.34
CA LEU A 71 16.18 18.90 8.51
C LEU A 71 16.24 20.41 8.26
N ILE A 72 16.70 20.85 7.08
CA ILE A 72 16.69 22.27 6.69
C ILE A 72 15.24 22.79 6.71
N PHE A 73 14.30 22.08 6.11
CA PHE A 73 12.90 22.47 6.10
C PHE A 73 12.29 22.48 7.50
N HIS A 74 12.67 21.56 8.38
CA HIS A 74 12.20 21.59 9.76
C HIS A 74 12.73 22.79 10.57
N ARG A 75 13.95 23.26 10.27
CA ARG A 75 14.61 24.36 11.01
C ARG A 75 14.36 25.74 10.43
N TYR A 76 14.12 25.84 9.12
CA TYR A 76 14.00 27.11 8.40
C TYR A 76 12.74 27.21 7.52
N GLY A 77 12.01 26.11 7.36
CA GLY A 77 10.79 26.06 6.55
C GLY A 77 9.56 26.56 7.29
N THR A 78 8.40 26.14 6.80
CA THR A 78 7.10 26.63 7.26
C THR A 78 6.87 26.38 8.75
N ILE A 79 7.23 25.19 9.25
CA ILE A 79 7.03 24.85 10.67
C ILE A 79 7.87 25.71 11.62
N ALA A 80 9.06 26.14 11.20
CA ALA A 80 9.97 26.92 12.05
C ALA A 80 9.50 28.35 12.32
N ARG A 81 8.54 28.85 11.51
CA ARG A 81 7.96 30.20 11.68
C ARG A 81 6.99 30.27 12.86
N ASN A 82 6.50 29.14 13.31
CA ASN A 82 5.49 29.05 14.36
C ASN A 82 6.15 28.96 15.75
N LYS A 83 5.53 29.58 16.76
CA LYS A 83 5.98 29.48 18.16
C LYS A 83 5.33 28.29 18.85
N TYR A 84 6.12 27.37 19.37
CA TYR A 84 5.63 26.20 20.09
C TYR A 84 5.79 26.43 21.59
N GLU A 85 4.66 26.53 22.29
CA GLU A 85 4.61 26.56 23.76
C GLU A 85 4.19 25.19 24.28
N ASP A 86 4.90 24.68 25.30
CA ASP A 86 4.51 23.46 26.00
C ASP A 86 3.31 23.78 26.91
N VAL A 87 2.11 23.40 26.47
CA VAL A 87 0.89 23.52 27.27
C VAL A 87 0.60 22.17 27.94
N ILE A 88 0.40 22.17 29.26
CA ILE A 88 -0.09 20.98 29.97
C ILE A 88 -1.56 20.80 29.60
N VAL A 89 -1.86 19.82 28.74
CA VAL A 89 -3.23 19.52 28.31
C VAL A 89 -3.79 18.32 29.07
N SER A 90 -4.70 18.59 30.00
CA SER A 90 -5.51 17.56 30.66
C SER A 90 -6.84 17.36 29.93
N ASP A 91 -7.07 16.14 29.44
CA ASP A 91 -8.35 15.77 28.85
C ASP A 91 -9.33 15.37 29.96
N TYR A 92 -10.49 16.03 30.02
CA TYR A 92 -11.62 15.59 30.83
C TYR A 92 -12.62 14.86 29.93
N PHE A 93 -12.87 13.58 30.20
CA PHE A 93 -13.79 12.80 29.38
C PHE A 93 -15.23 13.02 29.83
N GLU A 94 -16.01 13.63 28.96
CA GLU A 94 -17.45 13.80 29.13
C GLU A 94 -18.15 13.23 27.89
N ALA A 95 -19.01 12.24 28.10
CA ALA A 95 -19.81 11.68 27.01
C ALA A 95 -20.80 12.75 26.53
N LEU A 96 -20.97 12.90 25.21
CA LEU A 96 -22.00 13.82 24.71
C LEU A 96 -23.38 13.37 25.16
N SER A 97 -24.20 14.33 25.59
CA SER A 97 -25.63 14.10 25.76
C SER A 97 -26.32 13.88 24.41
N GLU A 98 -27.48 13.23 24.42
CA GLU A 98 -28.29 13.01 23.21
C GLU A 98 -28.66 14.33 22.51
N GLU A 99 -28.88 15.41 23.27
CA GLU A 99 -29.14 16.75 22.74
C GLU A 99 -27.94 17.31 21.97
N GLN A 100 -26.73 17.16 22.52
CA GLN A 100 -25.51 17.60 21.85
C GLN A 100 -25.25 16.80 20.56
N ILE A 101 -25.52 15.49 20.56
CA ILE A 101 -25.43 14.64 19.37
C ILE A 101 -26.44 15.10 18.31
N SER A 102 -27.68 15.35 18.71
CA SER A 102 -28.74 15.82 17.81
C SER A 102 -28.40 17.19 17.21
N SER A 103 -27.83 18.10 18.01
CA SER A 103 -27.34 19.40 17.55
C SER A 103 -26.22 19.25 16.52
N LEU A 104 -25.22 18.42 16.80
CA LEU A 104 -24.09 18.15 15.91
C LEU A 104 -24.54 17.57 14.57
N LEU A 105 -25.51 16.65 14.58
CA LEU A 105 -26.05 16.01 13.36
C LEU A 105 -26.78 16.99 12.44
N ARG A 106 -27.39 18.04 13.00
CA ARG A 106 -28.11 19.08 12.25
C ARG A 106 -27.21 20.19 11.73
N LYS A 107 -26.01 20.32 12.27
CA LYS A 107 -25.07 21.37 11.88
C LYS A 107 -24.61 21.17 10.43
N LEU A 108 -24.73 22.23 9.63
CA LEU A 108 -24.32 22.24 8.21
C LEU A 108 -22.80 22.34 8.09
N ASP A 109 -22.23 23.31 8.80
CA ASP A 109 -20.79 23.58 8.83
C ASP A 109 -20.18 23.05 10.13
N LEU A 110 -19.24 22.13 9.97
CA LEU A 110 -18.54 21.49 11.07
C LEU A 110 -17.09 21.98 11.06
N HIS A 111 -16.58 22.26 12.25
CA HIS A 111 -15.22 22.71 12.45
C HIS A 111 -14.41 21.71 13.25
N VAL A 112 -13.09 21.72 13.06
CA VAL A 112 -12.19 20.75 13.68
C VAL A 112 -12.33 20.76 15.21
N SER A 113 -12.56 21.93 15.81
CA SER A 113 -12.76 22.10 17.26
C SER A 113 -13.87 21.22 17.85
N GLU A 114 -14.86 20.84 17.04
CA GLU A 114 -15.98 19.98 17.49
C GLU A 114 -15.61 18.49 17.53
N LEU A 115 -14.55 18.11 16.80
CA LEU A 115 -14.07 16.75 16.60
C LEU A 115 -12.63 16.52 17.09
N SER A 116 -12.05 17.46 17.84
CA SER A 116 -10.68 17.43 18.39
C SER A 116 -10.63 17.70 19.90
N ARG A 117 -11.59 17.19 20.67
CA ARG A 117 -11.81 17.59 22.07
C ARG A 117 -10.75 17.07 23.04
N HIS A 118 -10.11 15.96 22.69
CA HIS A 118 -9.20 15.22 23.57
C HIS A 118 -7.83 14.99 22.92
N PRO A 119 -7.02 16.05 22.72
CA PRO A 119 -5.76 15.96 22.00
C PRO A 119 -4.74 15.00 22.64
N SER A 120 -4.70 14.87 23.97
CA SER A 120 -3.79 13.94 24.66
C SER A 120 -4.18 12.48 24.41
N ARG A 121 -5.47 12.16 24.44
CA ARG A 121 -6.02 10.85 24.09
C ARG A 121 -5.80 10.53 22.61
N ILE A 122 -6.04 11.50 21.73
CA ILE A 122 -5.80 11.38 20.29
C ILE A 122 -4.33 11.02 20.02
N LYS A 123 -3.39 11.72 20.67
CA LYS A 123 -1.95 11.44 20.58
C LYS A 123 -1.65 10.00 21.00
N LYS A 124 -2.11 9.57 22.19
CA LYS A 124 -1.88 8.20 22.70
C LYS A 124 -2.48 7.14 21.77
N ARG A 125 -3.69 7.36 21.27
CA ARG A 125 -4.38 6.45 20.35
C ARG A 125 -3.64 6.29 19.02
N SER A 126 -2.94 7.33 18.55
CA SER A 126 -2.12 7.23 17.33
C SER A 126 -1.00 6.18 17.46
N TYR A 127 -0.42 5.98 18.64
CA TYR A 127 0.62 4.97 18.88
C TYR A 127 0.10 3.54 18.88
N ASN A 128 -1.20 3.32 19.07
CA ASN A 128 -1.77 1.99 18.91
C ASN A 128 -1.60 1.49 17.47
N TYR A 129 -1.62 2.36 16.46
CA TYR A 129 -1.32 1.97 15.08
C TYR A 129 0.09 1.39 14.95
N LEU A 130 1.08 2.05 15.54
CA LEU A 130 2.47 1.57 15.57
C LEU A 130 2.59 0.20 16.25
N TYR A 131 2.01 0.05 17.45
CA TYR A 131 2.09 -1.21 18.18
C TYR A 131 1.40 -2.36 17.44
N HIS A 132 0.25 -2.12 16.80
CA HIS A 132 -0.40 -3.14 15.99
C HIS A 132 0.39 -3.49 14.73
N THR A 133 0.96 -2.51 14.02
CA THR A 133 1.84 -2.76 12.88
C THR A 133 3.06 -3.61 13.29
N LEU A 134 3.69 -3.31 14.43
CA LEU A 134 4.81 -4.09 14.96
C LEU A 134 4.41 -5.51 15.33
N SER A 135 3.28 -5.69 16.00
CA SER A 135 2.77 -7.03 16.34
C SER A 135 2.51 -7.86 15.09
N ILE A 136 1.83 -7.28 14.09
CA ILE A 136 1.58 -7.95 12.81
C ILE A 136 2.91 -8.30 12.13
N ALA A 137 3.86 -7.37 12.08
CA ALA A 137 5.17 -7.61 11.50
C ALA A 137 5.88 -8.81 12.15
N ILE A 138 5.89 -8.91 13.47
CA ILE A 138 6.55 -10.02 14.18
C ILE A 138 5.86 -11.35 13.88
N PHE A 139 4.55 -11.45 14.11
CA PHE A 139 3.81 -12.71 13.95
C PHE A 139 3.72 -13.16 12.49
N TYR A 140 3.69 -12.22 11.55
CA TYR A 140 3.63 -12.52 10.12
C TYR A 140 5.02 -12.88 9.56
N SER A 141 6.10 -12.21 9.98
CA SER A 141 7.43 -12.47 9.43
C SER A 141 8.02 -13.83 9.82
N ILE A 142 7.71 -14.33 11.01
CA ILE A 142 8.23 -15.63 11.49
C ILE A 142 7.91 -16.78 10.52
N PRO A 143 6.62 -17.07 10.19
CA PRO A 143 6.30 -18.14 9.25
C PRO A 143 6.79 -17.88 7.83
N VAL A 144 6.84 -16.61 7.38
CA VAL A 144 7.38 -16.23 6.07
C VAL A 144 8.82 -16.69 5.92
N VAL A 145 9.67 -16.29 6.86
CA VAL A 145 11.09 -16.66 6.87
C VAL A 145 11.22 -18.18 6.95
N GLN A 146 10.48 -18.85 7.83
CA GLN A 146 10.54 -20.31 7.94
C GLN A 146 10.18 -21.03 6.64
N LEU A 147 9.11 -20.61 5.97
CA LEU A 147 8.62 -21.25 4.75
C LEU A 147 9.60 -21.05 3.58
N VAL A 148 9.99 -19.80 3.33
CA VAL A 148 10.86 -19.43 2.22
C VAL A 148 12.24 -20.10 2.33
N PHE A 149 12.85 -20.10 3.51
CA PHE A 149 14.13 -20.79 3.70
C PHE A 149 14.01 -22.31 3.54
N THR A 150 12.85 -22.88 3.89
CA THR A 150 12.57 -24.30 3.65
C THR A 150 12.47 -24.60 2.16
N TYR A 151 11.75 -23.77 1.38
CA TYR A 151 11.66 -23.91 -0.07
C TYR A 151 13.03 -23.80 -0.74
N GLN A 152 13.82 -22.78 -0.38
CA GLN A 152 15.19 -22.63 -0.91
C GLN A 152 16.07 -23.84 -0.59
N ARG A 153 15.88 -24.48 0.58
CA ARG A 153 16.60 -25.71 0.92
C ARG A 153 16.15 -26.92 0.10
N ILE A 154 14.85 -27.01 -0.19
CA ILE A 154 14.29 -28.08 -1.03
C ILE A 154 14.83 -27.93 -2.45
N VAL A 155 14.73 -26.75 -3.05
CA VAL A 155 15.27 -26.46 -4.39
C VAL A 155 16.75 -26.81 -4.49
N ASN A 156 17.55 -26.37 -3.53
CA ASN A 156 18.98 -26.70 -3.50
C ASN A 156 19.29 -28.20 -3.33
N ARG A 157 18.37 -28.99 -2.76
CA ARG A 157 18.56 -30.44 -2.56
C ARG A 157 18.02 -31.27 -3.71
N THR A 158 16.87 -30.90 -4.26
CA THR A 158 16.21 -31.63 -5.35
C THR A 158 16.79 -31.23 -6.71
N GLY A 159 17.32 -30.02 -6.84
CA GLY A 159 17.66 -29.41 -8.12
C GLY A 159 16.43 -28.99 -8.94
N ASP A 160 15.24 -29.01 -8.32
CA ASP A 160 13.99 -28.66 -8.99
C ASP A 160 13.79 -27.13 -8.97
N GLU A 161 14.27 -26.48 -10.03
CA GLU A 161 14.13 -25.05 -10.25
C GLU A 161 12.72 -24.65 -10.77
N ASP A 162 11.82 -25.61 -11.01
CA ASP A 162 10.41 -25.31 -11.33
C ASP A 162 9.60 -25.00 -10.06
N MET A 163 10.16 -25.15 -8.87
CA MET A 163 9.47 -24.75 -7.64
C MET A 163 9.31 -23.22 -7.48
N CYS A 164 10.14 -22.43 -8.16
CA CYS A 164 10.18 -20.97 -8.02
C CYS A 164 10.09 -20.26 -9.38
N TYR A 165 9.44 -19.10 -9.40
CA TYR A 165 9.23 -18.26 -10.59
C TYR A 165 10.35 -17.24 -10.75
N TYR A 166 11.55 -17.68 -11.15
CA TYR A 166 12.66 -16.77 -11.39
C TYR A 166 12.70 -16.22 -12.82
N ASN A 167 13.15 -14.98 -12.95
CA ASN A 167 13.66 -14.47 -14.22
C ASN A 167 15.08 -15.01 -14.46
N PHE A 168 15.20 -16.24 -14.97
CA PHE A 168 16.50 -16.91 -15.16
C PHE A 168 17.46 -16.20 -16.12
N LEU A 169 16.98 -15.30 -16.99
CA LEU A 169 17.84 -14.50 -17.86
C LEU A 169 18.55 -13.36 -17.10
N CYS A 170 18.05 -12.99 -15.93
CA CYS A 170 18.64 -11.98 -15.05
C CYS A 170 18.81 -12.45 -13.60
N ALA A 171 18.76 -13.76 -13.33
CA ALA A 171 18.96 -14.29 -11.99
C ALA A 171 20.46 -14.39 -11.68
N HIS A 172 20.91 -13.61 -10.70
CA HIS A 172 22.31 -13.55 -10.31
C HIS A 172 22.53 -14.18 -8.94
N PRO A 173 23.11 -15.39 -8.85
CA PRO A 173 23.28 -16.06 -7.57
C PRO A 173 24.43 -15.47 -6.76
N ALA A 174 24.17 -15.16 -5.49
CA ALA A 174 25.20 -14.79 -4.54
C ALA A 174 24.92 -15.42 -3.18
N PHE A 175 26.00 -15.72 -2.44
CA PHE A 175 25.95 -16.45 -1.17
C PHE A 175 25.25 -17.82 -1.31
N ARG A 176 24.00 -17.94 -0.84
CA ARG A 176 23.16 -19.15 -0.91
C ARG A 176 21.82 -18.90 -1.61
N PHE A 177 21.68 -17.73 -2.23
CA PHE A 177 20.47 -17.31 -2.91
C PHE A 177 20.67 -17.44 -4.42
N SER A 178 19.67 -17.99 -5.09
CA SER A 178 19.69 -18.19 -6.55
C SER A 178 19.47 -16.88 -7.31
N ASP A 179 18.78 -15.93 -6.68
CA ASP A 179 18.31 -14.70 -7.29
C ASP A 179 18.59 -13.48 -6.39
N PHE A 180 19.87 -13.16 -6.18
CA PHE A 180 20.29 -12.18 -5.19
C PHE A 180 19.96 -10.73 -5.58
N ASN A 181 19.93 -10.41 -6.88
CA ASN A 181 19.57 -9.07 -7.35
C ASN A 181 18.16 -8.66 -6.93
N HIS A 182 17.17 -9.54 -7.08
CA HIS A 182 15.78 -9.34 -6.64
C HIS A 182 15.61 -9.21 -5.13
N ILE A 183 16.47 -9.89 -4.36
CA ILE A 183 16.51 -9.71 -2.90
C ILE A 183 17.12 -8.34 -2.56
N PHE A 184 18.21 -7.95 -3.24
CA PHE A 184 18.95 -6.74 -2.93
C PHE A 184 18.24 -5.45 -3.36
N SER A 185 17.50 -5.45 -4.48
CA SER A 185 16.76 -4.28 -4.97
C SER A 185 15.76 -3.72 -3.96
N ASN A 186 15.29 -4.55 -3.02
CA ASN A 186 14.40 -4.17 -1.92
C ASN A 186 15.04 -3.35 -0.78
N ILE A 187 16.38 -3.21 -0.75
CA ILE A 187 17.09 -2.48 0.30
C ILE A 187 16.68 -1.00 0.39
N GLY A 188 16.20 -0.42 -0.71
CA GLY A 188 15.71 0.95 -0.77
C GLY A 188 14.58 1.21 0.22
N TYR A 189 13.59 0.31 0.31
CA TYR A 189 12.46 0.45 1.24
C TYR A 189 12.92 0.51 2.70
N VAL A 190 13.89 -0.33 3.06
CA VAL A 190 14.47 -0.36 4.41
C VAL A 190 15.17 0.96 4.74
N ILE A 191 16.04 1.44 3.84
CA ILE A 191 16.79 2.69 4.03
C ILE A 191 15.84 3.88 4.15
N PHE A 192 14.92 4.04 3.21
CA PHE A 192 13.96 5.16 3.21
C PHE A 192 12.96 5.07 4.37
N GLY A 193 12.58 3.87 4.80
CA GLY A 193 11.76 3.66 5.99
C GLY A 193 12.46 4.11 7.29
N ILE A 194 13.74 3.77 7.45
CA ILE A 194 14.55 4.23 8.59
C ILE A 194 14.69 5.75 8.55
N ILE A 195 15.02 6.33 7.40
CA ILE A 195 15.13 7.79 7.23
C ILE A 195 13.81 8.46 7.60
N PHE A 196 12.67 7.95 7.11
CA PHE A 196 11.36 8.51 7.44
C PHE A 196 11.09 8.49 8.95
N ILE A 197 11.36 7.38 9.64
CA ILE A 197 11.20 7.30 11.10
C ILE A 197 12.07 8.35 11.81
N CYS A 198 13.32 8.53 11.38
CA CYS A 198 14.22 9.55 11.94
C CYS A 198 13.69 10.97 11.72
N VAL A 199 13.21 11.27 10.52
CA VAL A 199 12.62 12.57 10.18
C VAL A 199 11.36 12.85 11.00
N VAL A 200 10.48 11.86 11.16
CA VAL A 200 9.28 11.95 12.02
C VAL A 200 9.69 12.20 13.47
N ALA A 201 10.73 11.53 13.96
CA ALA A 201 11.24 11.70 15.31
C ALA A 201 11.82 13.10 15.57
N ASP A 202 12.59 13.66 14.63
CA ASP A 202 13.06 15.06 14.70
C ASP A 202 11.86 16.03 14.73
N ARG A 203 10.89 15.82 13.86
CA ARG A 203 9.69 16.66 13.79
C ARG A 203 8.87 16.63 15.07
N HIS A 204 8.71 15.45 15.70
CA HIS A 204 8.03 15.30 16.97
C HIS A 204 8.74 16.04 18.13
N ARG A 205 10.06 16.24 18.05
CA ARG A 205 10.77 17.05 19.04
C ARG A 205 10.45 18.54 18.89
N ILE A 206 10.26 19.01 17.66
CA ILE A 206 10.00 20.41 17.31
C ILE A 206 8.54 20.79 17.59
N ILE A 207 7.58 20.05 17.03
CA ILE A 207 6.16 20.37 17.15
C ILE A 207 5.60 19.74 18.43
N LYS A 208 5.29 20.62 19.40
CA LYS A 208 4.67 20.24 20.68
C LYS A 208 3.16 20.08 20.56
N LEU A 209 2.57 19.42 21.55
CA LEU A 209 1.12 19.27 21.64
C LEU A 209 0.48 20.64 21.81
N ARG A 210 -0.49 20.96 20.96
CA ARG A 210 -1.25 22.21 21.03
C ARG A 210 -2.71 21.93 21.32
N LYS A 211 -3.33 22.85 22.06
CA LYS A 211 -4.77 22.90 22.29
C LYS A 211 -5.35 24.00 21.39
N ASP A 212 -6.51 23.74 20.79
CA ASP A 212 -7.32 24.71 20.04
C ASP A 212 -6.70 25.32 18.76
N LYS A 213 -5.48 24.93 18.36
CA LYS A 213 -4.81 25.39 17.13
C LYS A 213 -4.34 24.24 16.26
N GLY A 214 -4.48 24.42 14.94
CA GLY A 214 -4.07 23.48 13.91
C GLY A 214 -4.73 22.11 14.04
N ILE A 215 -4.22 21.16 13.27
CA ILE A 215 -4.68 19.77 13.32
C ILE A 215 -3.96 19.05 14.48
N PRO A 216 -4.68 18.26 15.31
CA PRO A 216 -4.05 17.44 16.33
C PRO A 216 -2.95 16.54 15.76
N VAL A 217 -1.83 16.47 16.46
CA VAL A 217 -0.64 15.80 15.90
C VAL A 217 -0.68 14.30 16.16
N HIS A 218 -0.55 13.50 15.10
CA HIS A 218 -0.62 12.04 15.13
C HIS A 218 0.72 11.41 14.72
N TYR A 219 1.76 11.49 15.55
CA TYR A 219 3.07 10.91 15.18
C TYR A 219 3.12 9.38 15.19
N GLY A 220 2.27 8.72 15.99
CA GLY A 220 2.27 7.26 16.09
C GLY A 220 1.94 6.57 14.76
N ILE A 221 1.02 7.12 13.97
CA ILE A 221 0.66 6.55 12.66
C ILE A 221 1.74 6.80 11.59
N PHE A 222 2.46 7.93 11.64
CA PHE A 222 3.62 8.15 10.77
C PHE A 222 4.77 7.18 11.11
N HIS A 223 5.05 6.95 12.39
CA HIS A 223 5.98 5.89 12.77
C HIS A 223 5.50 4.51 12.29
N ALA A 224 4.19 4.23 12.34
CA ALA A 224 3.63 2.99 11.81
C ALA A 224 3.84 2.85 10.29
N MET A 225 3.68 3.93 9.52
CA MET A 225 3.94 3.96 8.07
C MET A 225 5.42 3.71 7.76
N GLY A 226 6.33 4.33 8.51
CA GLY A 226 7.78 4.10 8.36
C GLY A 226 8.19 2.67 8.69
N VAL A 227 7.65 2.09 9.78
CA VAL A 227 7.87 0.68 10.12
C VAL A 227 7.28 -0.23 9.05
N ALA A 228 6.07 0.04 8.57
CA ALA A 228 5.44 -0.73 7.51
C ALA A 228 6.31 -0.76 6.23
N LEU A 229 6.94 0.36 5.87
CA LEU A 229 7.87 0.43 4.73
C LEU A 229 9.14 -0.40 4.93
N ILE A 230 9.70 -0.44 6.15
CA ILE A 230 10.84 -1.31 6.46
C ILE A 230 10.44 -2.78 6.32
N ILE A 231 9.30 -3.16 6.90
CA ILE A 231 8.83 -4.55 6.89
C ILE A 231 8.44 -4.99 5.48
N GLU A 232 7.85 -4.10 4.68
CA GLU A 232 7.64 -4.31 3.24
C GLU A 232 8.95 -4.73 2.55
N GLY A 233 10.02 -3.94 2.70
CA GLY A 233 11.31 -4.27 2.09
C GLY A 233 11.88 -5.61 2.56
N LEU A 234 11.70 -5.96 3.84
CA LEU A 234 12.18 -7.24 4.37
C LEU A 234 11.36 -8.44 3.86
N LEU A 235 10.03 -8.32 3.80
CA LEU A 235 9.15 -9.41 3.39
C LEU A 235 9.14 -9.58 1.87
N SER A 236 9.22 -8.49 1.10
CA SER A 236 9.42 -8.52 -0.35
C SER A 236 10.75 -9.18 -0.70
N ALA A 237 11.84 -8.82 -0.01
CA ALA A 237 13.12 -9.50 -0.17
C ALA A 237 13.03 -11.00 0.17
N CYS A 238 12.24 -11.38 1.19
CA CYS A 238 12.01 -12.79 1.50
C CYS A 238 11.21 -13.50 0.39
N TYR A 239 10.18 -12.86 -0.17
CA TYR A 239 9.43 -13.44 -1.28
C TYR A 239 10.34 -13.79 -2.47
N HIS A 240 11.24 -12.88 -2.84
CA HIS A 240 12.18 -13.07 -3.95
C HIS A 240 13.28 -14.12 -3.71
N ILE A 241 13.41 -14.68 -2.50
CA ILE A 241 14.28 -15.85 -2.29
C ILE A 241 13.75 -17.09 -3.01
N CYS A 242 12.43 -17.26 -3.11
CA CYS A 242 11.78 -18.29 -3.95
C CYS A 242 10.34 -17.84 -4.21
N PRO A 243 10.13 -17.06 -5.29
CA PRO A 243 8.82 -16.52 -5.61
C PRO A 243 7.89 -17.65 -6.06
N SER A 244 6.70 -17.71 -5.46
CA SER A 244 5.67 -18.70 -5.79
C SER A 244 4.28 -18.11 -5.59
N GLN A 245 3.27 -18.72 -6.22
CA GLN A 245 1.87 -18.30 -6.05
C GLN A 245 1.43 -18.33 -4.58
N SER A 246 1.87 -19.35 -3.82
CA SER A 246 1.54 -19.49 -2.39
C SER A 246 2.15 -18.40 -1.52
N ASN A 247 3.26 -17.81 -1.96
CA ASN A 247 4.06 -16.86 -1.18
C ASN A 247 3.85 -15.41 -1.65
N TYR A 248 3.07 -15.17 -2.71
CA TYR A 248 2.78 -13.84 -3.26
C TYR A 248 2.22 -12.85 -2.22
N GLN A 249 1.49 -13.35 -1.22
CA GLN A 249 0.96 -12.52 -0.14
C GLN A 249 2.04 -11.86 0.71
N PHE A 250 3.25 -12.45 0.77
CA PHE A 250 4.34 -11.93 1.59
C PHE A 250 4.84 -10.59 1.05
N ASP A 251 4.79 -10.43 -0.26
CA ASP A 251 5.16 -9.21 -0.98
C ASP A 251 4.05 -8.14 -0.91
N THR A 252 2.77 -8.54 -0.92
CA THR A 252 1.64 -7.60 -1.06
C THR A 252 0.98 -7.16 0.24
N SER A 253 1.13 -7.91 1.33
CA SER A 253 0.38 -7.65 2.57
C SER A 253 0.73 -6.32 3.23
N PHE A 254 2.01 -5.93 3.22
CA PHE A 254 2.44 -4.66 3.80
C PHE A 254 2.18 -3.47 2.89
N MET A 255 2.12 -3.66 1.57
CA MET A 255 1.50 -2.70 0.63
C MET A 255 0.05 -2.37 1.02
N TYR A 256 -0.77 -3.39 1.34
CA TYR A 256 -2.15 -3.17 1.80
C TYR A 256 -2.19 -2.38 3.12
N ILE A 257 -1.34 -2.74 4.08
CA ILE A 257 -1.22 -2.02 5.35
C ILE A 257 -0.85 -0.55 5.10
N MET A 258 0.15 -0.27 4.26
CA MET A 258 0.56 1.10 3.95
C MET A 258 -0.55 1.91 3.28
N ALA A 259 -1.27 1.33 2.30
CA ALA A 259 -2.39 2.00 1.63
C ALA A 259 -3.50 2.38 2.64
N VAL A 260 -3.87 1.47 3.54
CA VAL A 260 -4.87 1.73 4.58
C VAL A 260 -4.38 2.75 5.60
N LEU A 261 -3.10 2.70 6.02
CA LEU A 261 -2.53 3.70 6.91
C LEU A 261 -2.53 5.10 6.28
N CYS A 262 -2.25 5.22 4.98
CA CYS A 262 -2.35 6.49 4.25
C CYS A 262 -3.78 7.04 4.27
N MET A 263 -4.77 6.21 3.94
CA MET A 263 -6.19 6.61 3.94
C MET A 263 -6.67 7.03 5.34
N VAL A 264 -6.33 6.23 6.36
CA VAL A 264 -6.67 6.53 7.75
C VAL A 264 -6.00 7.83 8.19
N LYS A 265 -4.74 8.07 7.81
CA LYS A 265 -4.06 9.31 8.16
C LYS A 265 -4.72 10.54 7.54
N LEU A 266 -5.05 10.49 6.25
CA LEU A 266 -5.76 11.58 5.57
C LEU A 266 -7.11 11.87 6.23
N TYR A 267 -7.87 10.82 6.56
CA TYR A 267 -9.16 10.97 7.22
C TYR A 267 -9.02 11.55 8.65
N GLN A 268 -8.03 11.09 9.42
CA GLN A 268 -7.76 11.56 10.78
C GLN A 268 -7.53 13.06 10.87
N ASN A 269 -6.94 13.70 9.86
CA ASN A 269 -6.59 15.12 9.88
C ASN A 269 -7.81 16.03 10.15
N ARG A 270 -8.98 15.71 9.62
CA ARG A 270 -10.22 16.50 9.85
C ARG A 270 -11.22 15.81 10.78
N HIS A 271 -10.97 14.56 11.15
CA HIS A 271 -11.88 13.74 11.95
C HIS A 271 -11.18 13.00 13.12
N PRO A 272 -10.41 13.68 13.99
CA PRO A 272 -9.52 12.99 14.92
C PRO A 272 -10.27 12.19 16.01
N ASP A 273 -11.43 12.66 16.48
CA ASP A 273 -12.23 11.92 17.49
C ASP A 273 -13.01 10.74 16.88
N ILE A 274 -13.62 10.93 15.71
CA ILE A 274 -14.56 9.98 15.10
C ILE A 274 -13.92 8.97 14.14
N ASN A 275 -12.62 9.05 13.92
CA ASN A 275 -11.89 8.10 13.10
C ASN A 275 -12.01 6.64 13.63
N ALA A 276 -11.77 5.66 12.76
CA ALA A 276 -11.64 4.25 13.14
C ALA A 276 -10.56 4.05 14.22
N THR A 277 -10.71 3.08 15.12
CA THR A 277 -9.62 2.72 16.06
C THR A 277 -8.62 1.82 15.35
N ALA A 278 -7.36 1.79 15.81
CA ALA A 278 -6.36 0.86 15.28
C ALA A 278 -6.88 -0.58 15.29
N TYR A 279 -7.52 -1.01 16.38
CA TYR A 279 -8.19 -2.31 16.48
C TYR A 279 -9.17 -2.55 15.32
N THR A 280 -10.13 -1.65 15.10
CA THR A 280 -11.11 -1.82 14.02
C THR A 280 -10.47 -1.79 12.63
N THR A 281 -9.50 -0.91 12.40
CA THR A 281 -8.78 -0.80 11.12
C THR A 281 -8.05 -2.11 10.80
N PHE A 282 -7.25 -2.63 11.73
CA PHE A 282 -6.49 -3.85 11.51
C PHE A 282 -7.35 -5.11 11.51
N THR A 283 -8.50 -5.13 12.20
CA THR A 283 -9.47 -6.23 12.07
C THR A 283 -10.08 -6.27 10.67
N VAL A 284 -10.57 -5.13 10.14
CA VAL A 284 -11.13 -5.08 8.78
C VAL A 284 -10.07 -5.44 7.75
N LEU A 285 -8.85 -4.93 7.91
CA LEU A 285 -7.73 -5.28 7.04
C LEU A 285 -7.35 -6.76 7.13
N GLY A 286 -7.32 -7.34 8.34
CA GLY A 286 -7.07 -8.76 8.55
C GLY A 286 -8.11 -9.63 7.85
N CYS A 287 -9.39 -9.26 7.91
CA CYS A 287 -10.44 -9.93 7.15
C CYS A 287 -10.22 -9.80 5.63
N ALA A 288 -9.78 -8.63 5.14
CA ALA A 288 -9.49 -8.42 3.72
C ALA A 288 -8.30 -9.28 3.25
N ILE A 289 -7.21 -9.34 4.03
CA ILE A 289 -6.04 -10.19 3.75
C ILE A 289 -6.41 -11.67 3.76
N PHE A 290 -7.24 -12.09 4.73
CA PHE A 290 -7.72 -13.46 4.82
C PHE A 290 -8.58 -13.84 3.60
N MET A 291 -9.49 -12.95 3.18
CA MET A 291 -10.26 -13.14 1.94
C MET A 291 -9.35 -13.17 0.71
N ALA A 292 -8.29 -12.36 0.67
CA ALA A 292 -7.30 -12.40 -0.39
C ALA A 292 -6.56 -13.73 -0.46
N MET A 293 -6.26 -14.33 0.69
CA MET A 293 -5.60 -15.64 0.74
C MET A 293 -6.48 -16.72 0.17
N ILE A 294 -7.76 -16.72 0.56
CA ILE A 294 -8.76 -17.63 0.00
C ILE A 294 -8.90 -17.41 -1.52
N GLY A 295 -8.96 -16.16 -1.98
CA GLY A 295 -9.10 -15.83 -3.40
C GLY A 295 -7.87 -16.18 -4.25
N ILE A 296 -6.66 -16.10 -3.70
CA ILE A 296 -5.42 -16.49 -4.38
C ILE A 296 -5.30 -18.02 -4.47
N LEU A 297 -5.65 -18.73 -3.39
CA LEU A 297 -5.58 -20.21 -3.35
C LEU A 297 -6.73 -20.86 -4.13
N ASN A 298 -7.90 -20.25 -4.11
CA ASN A 298 -9.11 -20.78 -4.71
C ASN A 298 -9.84 -19.64 -5.45
N GLY A 299 -9.44 -19.36 -6.69
CA GLY A 299 -9.94 -18.25 -7.48
C GLY A 299 -11.40 -18.36 -7.95
N ASN A 300 -12.23 -19.20 -7.32
CA ASN A 300 -13.61 -19.45 -7.78
C ASN A 300 -14.46 -18.17 -7.82
N LEU A 301 -15.35 -18.09 -8.81
CA LEU A 301 -16.31 -16.99 -8.98
C LEU A 301 -17.15 -16.72 -7.72
N ALA A 302 -17.46 -17.75 -6.93
CA ALA A 302 -18.19 -17.60 -5.67
C ALA A 302 -17.46 -16.70 -4.66
N ILE A 303 -16.13 -16.81 -4.55
CA ILE A 303 -15.32 -16.00 -3.63
C ILE A 303 -15.31 -14.53 -4.08
N TRP A 304 -15.22 -14.30 -5.38
CA TRP A 304 -15.37 -12.96 -5.97
C TRP A 304 -16.73 -12.34 -5.67
N ILE A 305 -17.83 -13.10 -5.84
CA ILE A 305 -19.18 -12.61 -5.53
C ILE A 305 -19.29 -12.26 -4.04
N ILE A 306 -18.82 -13.14 -3.15
CA ILE A 306 -18.82 -12.88 -1.70
C ILE A 306 -18.03 -11.61 -1.39
N PHE A 307 -16.83 -11.47 -1.95
CA PHE A 307 -16.00 -10.28 -1.76
C PHE A 307 -16.72 -9.00 -2.21
N VAL A 308 -17.31 -8.99 -3.40
CA VAL A 308 -18.02 -7.84 -3.95
C VAL A 308 -19.21 -7.45 -3.07
N VAL A 309 -19.99 -8.41 -2.59
CA VAL A 309 -21.11 -8.15 -1.67
C VAL A 309 -20.59 -7.58 -0.35
N CYS A 310 -19.61 -8.22 0.28
CA CYS A 310 -19.03 -7.77 1.55
C CYS A 310 -18.41 -6.37 1.43
N TYR A 311 -17.68 -6.11 0.35
CA TYR A 311 -17.04 -4.82 0.10
C TYR A 311 -18.05 -3.72 -0.20
N THR A 312 -19.10 -4.02 -0.96
CA THR A 312 -20.22 -3.08 -1.20
C THR A 312 -20.90 -2.70 0.11
N LEU A 313 -21.20 -3.68 0.96
CA LEU A 313 -21.77 -3.43 2.29
C LEU A 313 -20.83 -2.62 3.19
N LEU A 314 -19.52 -2.88 3.12
CA LEU A 314 -18.51 -2.12 3.84
C LEU A 314 -18.48 -0.66 3.38
N CYS A 315 -18.49 -0.40 2.07
CA CYS A 315 -18.51 0.96 1.51
C CYS A 315 -19.77 1.73 1.93
N LEU A 316 -20.94 1.08 1.89
CA LEU A 316 -22.19 1.65 2.37
C LEU A 316 -22.12 1.98 3.87
N PHE A 317 -21.64 1.04 4.69
CA PHE A 317 -21.51 1.22 6.13
C PHE A 317 -20.55 2.36 6.48
N LEU A 318 -19.38 2.42 5.84
CA LEU A 318 -18.41 3.50 6.04
C LEU A 318 -18.99 4.84 5.58
N SER A 319 -19.71 4.88 4.46
CA SER A 319 -20.38 6.09 3.97
C SER A 319 -21.42 6.62 4.95
N LEU A 320 -22.23 5.73 5.54
CA LEU A 320 -23.18 6.10 6.59
C LEU A 320 -22.46 6.63 7.84
N LYS A 321 -21.35 6.00 8.25
CA LYS A 321 -20.53 6.47 9.36
C LYS A 321 -19.94 7.86 9.12
N ILE A 322 -19.41 8.12 7.92
CA ILE A 322 -18.84 9.43 7.57
C ILE A 322 -19.95 10.48 7.51
N TYR A 323 -21.09 10.16 6.88
CA TYR A 323 -22.22 11.08 6.76
C TYR A 323 -22.81 11.44 8.14
N PHE A 324 -23.04 10.47 9.01
CA PHE A 324 -23.63 10.67 10.34
C PHE A 324 -22.60 10.85 11.47
N LEU A 325 -21.34 11.17 11.17
CA LEU A 325 -20.29 11.46 12.17
C LEU A 325 -20.14 10.34 13.22
N ASN A 326 -20.22 9.07 12.79
CA ASN A 326 -20.23 7.86 13.62
C ASN A 326 -21.54 7.59 14.40
N TYR A 327 -22.50 8.53 14.46
CA TYR A 327 -23.83 8.38 15.08
C TYR A 327 -24.89 7.86 14.10
N VAL A 328 -24.62 6.70 13.49
CA VAL A 328 -25.47 6.14 12.42
C VAL A 328 -26.89 5.86 12.90
N VAL A 329 -27.06 5.30 14.10
CA VAL A 329 -28.38 4.96 14.66
C VAL A 329 -29.22 6.22 14.89
N ASP A 330 -28.65 7.23 15.55
CA ASP A 330 -29.33 8.51 15.81
C ASP A 330 -29.67 9.24 14.51
N GLY A 331 -28.74 9.26 13.55
CA GLY A 331 -28.94 9.83 12.23
C GLY A 331 -30.07 9.17 11.44
N LEU A 332 -30.11 7.83 11.42
CA LEU A 332 -31.18 7.05 10.79
C LEU A 332 -32.52 7.23 11.51
N ASN A 333 -32.52 7.33 12.84
CA ASN A 333 -33.74 7.60 13.62
C ASN A 333 -34.29 9.01 13.33
N GLN A 334 -33.43 10.02 13.22
CA GLN A 334 -33.84 11.37 12.81
C GLN A 334 -34.41 11.38 11.39
N PHE A 335 -33.76 10.69 10.46
CA PHE A 335 -34.26 10.54 9.09
C PHE A 335 -35.63 9.84 9.06
N ARG A 336 -35.75 8.70 9.74
CA ARG A 336 -37.01 7.95 9.87
C ARG A 336 -38.12 8.81 10.47
N SER A 337 -37.85 9.54 11.55
CA SER A 337 -38.82 10.44 12.18
C SER A 337 -39.27 11.55 11.22
N SER A 338 -38.35 12.11 10.43
CA SER A 338 -38.67 13.12 9.41
C SER A 338 -39.58 12.55 8.32
N VAL A 339 -39.30 11.33 7.83
CA VAL A 339 -40.13 10.64 6.82
C VAL A 339 -41.51 10.28 7.39
N THR A 340 -41.59 9.78 8.63
CA THR A 340 -42.87 9.47 9.28
C THR A 340 -43.74 10.71 9.51
N LYS A 341 -43.13 11.86 9.86
CA LYS A 341 -43.86 13.11 10.11
C LYS A 341 -44.27 13.86 8.84
N LYS A 342 -43.46 13.83 7.79
CA LYS A 342 -43.65 14.64 6.56
C LYS A 342 -44.09 13.82 5.34
N GLY A 343 -44.25 12.51 5.50
CA GLY A 343 -44.44 11.56 4.40
C GLY A 343 -43.20 11.43 3.50
N PHE A 344 -43.28 10.56 2.49
CA PHE A 344 -42.28 10.42 1.42
C PHE A 344 -42.31 11.60 0.44
N THR A 345 -42.10 12.81 0.95
CA THR A 345 -42.05 14.04 0.16
C THR A 345 -40.61 14.39 -0.20
N GLN A 346 -40.39 15.13 -1.30
CA GLN A 346 -39.04 15.57 -1.71
C GLN A 346 -38.27 16.31 -0.59
N HIS A 347 -38.99 17.00 0.29
CA HIS A 347 -38.40 17.70 1.43
C HIS A 347 -37.90 16.76 2.54
N ALA A 348 -38.47 15.56 2.68
CA ALA A 348 -38.03 14.56 3.65
C ALA A 348 -36.79 13.79 3.17
N LEU A 349 -36.64 13.62 1.85
CA LEU A 349 -35.51 12.93 1.21
C LEU A 349 -34.29 13.83 0.96
N LYS A 350 -34.43 15.14 1.14
CA LYS A 350 -33.34 16.10 0.91
C LYS A 350 -32.19 15.84 1.91
N PRO A 351 -30.93 15.65 1.45
CA PRO A 351 -29.81 15.41 2.35
C PRO A 351 -29.54 16.65 3.21
N ILE A 352 -29.28 16.41 4.49
CA ILE A 352 -28.94 17.43 5.50
C ILE A 352 -27.66 18.17 5.07
N ARG A 353 -26.60 17.42 4.75
CA ARG A 353 -25.30 17.96 4.29
C ARG A 353 -25.08 17.61 2.83
N LYS A 354 -25.60 18.45 1.92
CA LYS A 354 -25.56 18.23 0.47
C LYS A 354 -24.16 17.96 -0.08
N ALA A 355 -23.17 18.78 0.28
CA ALA A 355 -21.80 18.65 -0.24
C ALA A 355 -21.19 17.29 0.12
N ARG A 356 -21.25 16.91 1.41
CA ARG A 356 -20.77 15.60 1.89
C ARG A 356 -21.50 14.44 1.25
N PHE A 357 -22.82 14.57 1.08
CA PHE A 357 -23.61 13.54 0.40
C PHE A 357 -23.15 13.33 -1.05
N ILE A 358 -22.93 14.41 -1.81
CA ILE A 358 -22.45 14.34 -3.20
C ILE A 358 -21.05 13.72 -3.25
N ILE A 359 -20.15 14.13 -2.36
CA ILE A 359 -18.78 13.57 -2.28
C ILE A 359 -18.82 12.06 -2.00
N LEU A 360 -19.62 11.64 -1.01
CA LEU A 360 -19.79 10.21 -0.70
C LEU A 360 -20.41 9.44 -1.86
N LEU A 361 -21.36 10.05 -2.59
CA LEU A 361 -21.94 9.44 -3.77
C LEU A 361 -20.88 9.21 -4.86
N ILE A 362 -20.06 10.23 -5.15
CA ILE A 362 -18.96 10.13 -6.12
C ILE A 362 -17.95 9.05 -5.68
N ALA A 363 -17.58 9.03 -4.40
CA ALA A 363 -16.66 8.03 -3.86
C ALA A 363 -17.21 6.60 -3.97
N ASN A 364 -18.50 6.39 -3.70
CA ASN A 364 -19.13 5.07 -3.88
C ASN A 364 -19.21 4.68 -5.36
N ILE A 365 -19.55 5.61 -6.26
CA ILE A 365 -19.57 5.34 -7.71
C ILE A 365 -18.18 4.90 -8.16
N ALA A 366 -17.12 5.63 -7.78
CA ALA A 366 -15.75 5.26 -8.13
C ALA A 366 -15.38 3.86 -7.61
N ASN A 367 -15.72 3.55 -6.36
CA ASN A 367 -15.48 2.24 -5.76
C ASN A 367 -16.24 1.11 -6.47
N TYR A 368 -17.52 1.32 -6.80
CA TYR A 368 -18.31 0.33 -7.54
C TYR A 368 -17.83 0.15 -8.98
N SER A 369 -17.38 1.23 -9.63
CA SER A 369 -16.74 1.14 -10.94
C SER A 369 -15.46 0.31 -10.89
N MET A 370 -14.62 0.49 -9.86
CA MET A 370 -13.43 -0.35 -9.65
C MET A 370 -13.79 -1.82 -9.42
N LEU A 371 -14.83 -2.11 -8.62
CA LEU A 371 -15.31 -3.48 -8.42
C LEU A 371 -15.79 -4.15 -9.72
N ILE A 372 -16.63 -3.44 -10.49
CA ILE A 372 -17.16 -3.95 -11.76
C ILE A 372 -16.01 -4.17 -12.75
N CYS A 373 -15.08 -3.22 -12.86
CA CYS A 373 -13.90 -3.36 -13.70
C CYS A 373 -13.05 -4.57 -13.29
N GLY A 374 -12.83 -4.78 -11.99
CA GLY A 374 -12.13 -5.95 -11.48
C GLY A 374 -12.79 -7.27 -11.85
N LEU A 375 -14.13 -7.36 -11.73
CA LEU A 375 -14.89 -8.55 -12.14
C LEU A 375 -14.79 -8.83 -13.65
N LEU A 376 -14.84 -7.79 -14.48
CA LEU A 376 -14.71 -7.93 -15.94
C LEU A 376 -13.31 -8.42 -16.31
N LEU A 377 -12.27 -7.78 -15.75
CA LEU A 377 -10.88 -8.20 -15.98
C LEU A 377 -10.58 -9.60 -15.45
N TYR A 378 -11.22 -9.99 -14.35
CA TYR A 378 -11.15 -11.37 -13.85
C TYR A 378 -11.82 -12.35 -14.82
N SER A 379 -13.00 -12.02 -15.36
CA SER A 379 -13.70 -12.86 -16.34
C SER A 379 -12.89 -13.08 -17.62
N ASP A 380 -12.07 -12.09 -17.99
CA ASP A 380 -11.18 -12.16 -19.16
C ASP A 380 -9.81 -12.80 -18.84
N ASN A 381 -9.62 -13.33 -17.63
CA ASN A 381 -8.35 -13.91 -17.13
C ASN A 381 -7.15 -12.94 -17.19
N VAL A 382 -7.39 -11.63 -17.08
CA VAL A 382 -6.36 -10.59 -17.13
C VAL A 382 -5.79 -10.27 -15.76
N THR A 383 -6.62 -10.37 -14.70
CA THR A 383 -6.20 -10.10 -13.31
C THR A 383 -6.56 -11.24 -12.39
N ASP A 384 -5.73 -11.44 -11.37
CA ASP A 384 -6.03 -12.27 -10.22
C ASP A 384 -6.63 -11.44 -9.07
N PHE A 385 -7.07 -12.14 -8.02
CA PHE A 385 -7.70 -11.52 -6.84
C PHE A 385 -6.74 -10.61 -6.06
N GLY A 386 -5.48 -10.99 -5.88
CA GLY A 386 -4.50 -10.25 -5.09
C GLY A 386 -4.14 -8.93 -5.77
N THR A 387 -3.78 -8.97 -7.05
CA THR A 387 -3.47 -7.78 -7.85
C THR A 387 -4.67 -6.84 -7.94
N PHE A 388 -5.88 -7.39 -8.08
CA PHE A 388 -7.10 -6.59 -8.02
C PHE A 388 -7.29 -5.90 -6.67
N LEU A 389 -7.13 -6.63 -5.56
CA LEU A 389 -7.25 -6.04 -4.21
C LEU A 389 -6.20 -4.95 -3.98
N LEU A 390 -4.97 -5.16 -4.46
CA LEU A 390 -3.91 -4.15 -4.42
C LEU A 390 -4.31 -2.89 -5.16
N ALA A 391 -4.77 -3.03 -6.41
CA ALA A 391 -5.24 -1.92 -7.23
C ALA A 391 -6.43 -1.20 -6.56
N LEU A 392 -7.35 -1.94 -5.93
CA LEU A 392 -8.48 -1.39 -5.20
C LEU A 392 -8.06 -0.52 -4.01
N LEU A 393 -7.12 -1.01 -3.18
CA LEU A 393 -6.64 -0.29 -2.00
C LEU A 393 -5.74 0.90 -2.37
N MET A 394 -4.82 0.71 -3.32
CA MET A 394 -3.94 1.79 -3.80
C MET A 394 -4.74 2.87 -4.53
N GLY A 395 -5.68 2.49 -5.38
CA GLY A 395 -6.56 3.42 -6.08
C GLY A 395 -7.38 4.27 -5.12
N ASN A 396 -7.96 3.67 -4.07
CA ASN A 396 -8.63 4.43 -3.01
C ASN A 396 -7.67 5.36 -2.27
N SER A 397 -6.45 4.91 -1.94
CA SER A 397 -5.45 5.78 -1.30
C SER A 397 -5.14 7.03 -2.15
N VAL A 398 -4.99 6.86 -3.47
CA VAL A 398 -4.78 7.98 -4.41
C VAL A 398 -6.01 8.88 -4.45
N ILE A 399 -7.21 8.32 -4.60
CA ILE A 399 -8.47 9.09 -4.60
C ILE A 399 -8.62 9.92 -3.32
N HIS A 400 -8.36 9.32 -2.16
CA HIS A 400 -8.40 10.01 -0.87
C HIS A 400 -7.37 11.14 -0.79
N CYS A 401 -6.16 10.93 -1.31
CA CYS A 401 -5.09 11.93 -1.32
C CYS A 401 -5.45 13.12 -2.22
N VAL A 402 -5.92 12.86 -3.44
CA VAL A 402 -6.39 13.88 -4.39
C VAL A 402 -7.59 14.63 -3.80
N PHE A 403 -8.58 13.90 -3.27
CA PHE A 403 -9.76 14.48 -2.66
C PHE A 403 -9.39 15.44 -1.53
N TYR A 404 -8.54 15.01 -0.59
CA TYR A 404 -8.11 15.84 0.52
C TYR A 404 -7.42 17.12 0.03
N THR A 405 -6.52 16.97 -0.94
CA THR A 405 -5.77 18.09 -1.53
C THR A 405 -6.71 19.08 -2.22
N CYS A 406 -7.68 18.60 -2.99
CA CYS A 406 -8.69 19.44 -3.65
C CYS A 406 -9.56 20.18 -2.63
N MET A 407 -10.02 19.50 -1.58
CA MET A 407 -10.84 20.12 -0.55
C MET A 407 -10.09 21.21 0.21
N LYS A 408 -8.79 20.99 0.49
CA LYS A 408 -7.91 22.01 1.06
C LYS A 408 -7.90 23.29 0.21
N LEU A 409 -7.74 23.15 -1.11
CA LEU A 409 -7.77 24.26 -2.05
C LEU A 409 -9.15 24.94 -2.13
N ILE A 410 -10.25 24.17 -2.10
CA ILE A 410 -11.63 24.69 -2.10
C ILE A 410 -11.90 25.49 -0.81
N SER A 411 -11.41 25.02 0.33
CA SER A 411 -11.48 25.72 1.62
C SER A 411 -10.51 26.91 1.72
N LYS A 412 -9.83 27.28 0.62
CA LYS A 412 -8.88 28.41 0.53
C LYS A 412 -7.66 28.28 1.44
N GLU A 413 -7.34 27.06 1.87
CA GLU A 413 -6.09 26.75 2.55
C GLU A 413 -4.96 26.61 1.52
N LYS A 414 -3.72 26.92 1.92
CA LYS A 414 -2.58 26.92 1.00
C LYS A 414 -1.82 25.60 1.12
N ILE A 415 -1.23 25.13 0.04
CA ILE A 415 -0.29 24.01 0.11
C ILE A 415 1.11 24.60 0.28
N CYS A 416 1.81 24.19 1.33
CA CYS A 416 3.18 24.64 1.61
C CYS A 416 4.13 24.25 0.46
N TYR A 417 5.17 25.06 0.25
CA TYR A 417 6.14 24.76 -0.82
C TYR A 417 6.84 23.41 -0.58
N GLU A 418 7.10 23.04 0.69
CA GLU A 418 7.68 21.75 1.04
C GLU A 418 6.79 20.59 0.60
N ALA A 419 5.48 20.69 0.88
CA ALA A 419 4.51 19.69 0.46
C ALA A 419 4.43 19.61 -1.07
N ILE A 420 4.36 20.74 -1.79
CA ILE A 420 4.36 20.74 -3.25
C ILE A 420 5.62 20.03 -3.80
N LEU A 421 6.80 20.35 -3.26
CA LEU A 421 8.05 19.72 -3.67
C LEU A 421 8.01 18.20 -3.47
N TYR A 422 7.63 17.72 -2.28
CA TYR A 422 7.51 16.29 -2.02
C TYR A 422 6.44 15.62 -2.88
N GLY A 423 5.31 16.28 -3.12
CA GLY A 423 4.24 15.77 -3.99
C GLY A 423 4.70 15.61 -5.45
N VAL A 424 5.41 16.60 -6.00
CA VAL A 424 5.97 16.53 -7.36
C VAL A 424 7.01 15.41 -7.46
N LEU A 425 7.92 15.32 -6.49
CA LEU A 425 8.91 14.23 -6.46
C LEU A 425 8.24 12.85 -6.34
N ALA A 426 7.20 12.72 -5.52
CA ALA A 426 6.42 11.49 -5.41
C ALA A 426 5.78 11.12 -6.76
N ILE A 427 5.16 12.06 -7.46
CA ILE A 427 4.52 11.82 -8.77
C ILE A 427 5.58 11.41 -9.82
N VAL A 428 6.74 12.07 -9.85
CA VAL A 428 7.82 11.73 -10.79
C VAL A 428 8.36 10.32 -10.51
N CYS A 429 8.64 10.00 -9.25
CA CYS A 429 9.13 8.67 -8.87
C CYS A 429 8.08 7.58 -9.12
N TRP A 430 6.81 7.80 -8.77
CA TRP A 430 5.72 6.86 -9.07
C TRP A 430 5.52 6.69 -10.57
N GLY A 431 5.47 7.77 -11.35
CA GLY A 431 5.33 7.70 -12.79
C GLY A 431 6.47 6.91 -13.44
N SER A 432 7.70 7.14 -12.99
CA SER A 432 8.87 6.37 -13.45
C SER A 432 8.77 4.90 -13.04
N SER A 433 8.40 4.62 -11.79
CA SER A 433 8.21 3.28 -11.25
C SER A 433 7.13 2.49 -12.01
N SER A 434 5.98 3.11 -12.31
CA SER A 434 4.85 2.47 -12.99
C SER A 434 5.19 2.01 -14.41
N VAL A 435 6.10 2.68 -15.11
CA VAL A 435 6.58 2.24 -16.44
C VAL A 435 7.22 0.86 -16.35
N PHE A 436 8.01 0.59 -15.30
CA PHE A 436 8.65 -0.70 -15.10
C PHE A 436 7.70 -1.74 -14.49
N PHE A 437 6.76 -1.32 -13.64
CA PHE A 437 5.76 -2.22 -13.03
C PHE A 437 4.86 -2.90 -14.06
N LEU A 438 4.47 -2.16 -15.12
CA LEU A 438 3.55 -2.66 -16.15
C LEU A 438 4.19 -3.65 -17.14
N ASP A 439 5.51 -3.88 -17.03
CA ASP A 439 6.28 -4.73 -17.93
C ASP A 439 6.80 -5.97 -17.17
N ALA A 440 5.95 -6.98 -17.08
CA ALA A 440 6.21 -8.18 -16.28
C ALA A 440 7.28 -9.07 -16.94
N ALA A 441 8.33 -9.41 -16.19
CA ALA A 441 9.35 -10.38 -16.58
C ALA A 441 9.01 -11.83 -16.16
N THR A 442 8.04 -11.99 -15.27
CA THR A 442 7.56 -13.30 -14.77
C THR A 442 6.05 -13.29 -14.66
N LEU A 443 5.40 -14.38 -15.07
CA LEU A 443 3.96 -14.57 -14.93
C LEU A 443 3.67 -15.73 -13.98
N TRP A 444 2.98 -15.45 -12.88
CA TRP A 444 2.73 -16.43 -11.81
C TRP A 444 1.39 -17.16 -11.95
N THR A 445 0.52 -16.71 -12.85
CA THR A 445 -0.78 -17.34 -13.16
C THR A 445 -0.64 -18.60 -14.03
N VAL A 446 0.54 -18.82 -14.60
CA VAL A 446 0.88 -19.96 -15.45
C VAL A 446 1.87 -20.88 -14.74
N THR A 447 2.20 -22.03 -15.32
CA THR A 447 3.22 -22.90 -14.73
C THR A 447 4.61 -22.25 -14.73
N PRO A 448 5.52 -22.62 -13.81
CA PRO A 448 6.89 -22.12 -13.77
C PRO A 448 7.62 -22.27 -15.11
N ALA A 449 7.41 -23.40 -15.80
CA ALA A 449 7.98 -23.67 -17.12
C ALA A 449 7.45 -22.72 -18.21
N GLU A 450 6.15 -22.43 -18.22
CA GLU A 450 5.54 -21.46 -19.14
C GLU A 450 5.99 -20.02 -18.82
N SER A 451 6.13 -19.70 -17.53
CA SER A 451 6.61 -18.39 -17.06
C SER A 451 8.00 -18.06 -17.62
N ARG A 452 8.86 -19.06 -17.80
CA ARG A 452 10.22 -18.88 -18.37
C ARG A 452 10.24 -18.31 -19.79
N GLN A 453 9.14 -18.41 -20.54
CA GLN A 453 9.03 -17.80 -21.86
C GLN A 453 8.99 -16.26 -21.80
N TRP A 454 8.64 -15.71 -20.63
CA TRP A 454 8.57 -14.26 -20.38
C TRP A 454 9.86 -13.67 -19.81
N ASN A 455 10.83 -14.52 -19.44
CA ASN A 455 12.09 -14.06 -18.86
C ASN A 455 12.78 -13.05 -19.77
N GLN A 456 13.34 -12.01 -19.16
CA GLN A 456 13.95 -10.89 -19.86
C GLN A 456 15.40 -10.69 -19.40
N GLU A 457 16.25 -10.20 -20.31
CA GLU A 457 17.64 -9.88 -19.99
C GLU A 457 17.75 -8.69 -19.02
N CYS A 458 18.82 -8.64 -18.22
CA CYS A 458 19.08 -7.51 -17.33
C CYS A 458 19.30 -6.21 -18.11
N ILE A 459 18.88 -5.10 -17.51
CA ILE A 459 18.93 -3.77 -18.14
C ILE A 459 20.02 -2.90 -17.52
N VAL A 460 20.05 -2.81 -16.18
CA VAL A 460 20.93 -1.88 -15.47
C VAL A 460 22.10 -2.65 -14.84
N PHE A 461 23.32 -2.19 -15.08
CA PHE A 461 24.59 -2.81 -14.65
C PHE A 461 24.75 -4.29 -15.07
N LYS A 462 23.95 -4.79 -16.02
CA LYS A 462 23.81 -6.22 -16.31
C LYS A 462 23.46 -7.06 -15.06
N PHE A 463 22.79 -6.44 -14.09
CA PHE A 463 22.50 -7.03 -12.79
C PHE A 463 21.04 -6.88 -12.37
N PHE A 464 20.39 -5.76 -12.72
CA PHE A 464 19.00 -5.50 -12.38
C PHE A 464 18.10 -5.60 -13.61
N ASP A 465 16.95 -6.23 -13.44
CA ASP A 465 15.88 -6.25 -14.43
C ASP A 465 14.86 -5.10 -14.20
N LYS A 466 13.71 -5.15 -14.90
CA LYS A 466 12.66 -4.14 -14.78
C LYS A 466 12.01 -4.15 -13.39
N HIS A 467 11.78 -5.33 -12.83
CA HIS A 467 11.15 -5.48 -11.51
C HIS A 467 12.06 -4.95 -10.39
N ASP A 468 13.36 -5.20 -10.51
CA ASP A 468 14.36 -4.61 -9.63
C ASP A 468 14.38 -3.08 -9.66
N ILE A 469 14.30 -2.50 -10.87
CA ILE A 469 14.26 -1.05 -11.05
C ILE A 469 12.95 -0.48 -10.47
N TRP A 470 11.84 -1.20 -10.62
CA TRP A 470 10.57 -0.83 -9.99
C TRP A 470 10.73 -0.68 -8.47
N HIS A 471 11.31 -1.67 -7.79
CA HIS A 471 11.60 -1.63 -6.34
C HIS A 471 12.47 -0.44 -5.93
N LEU A 472 13.54 -0.16 -6.70
CA LEU A 472 14.45 0.94 -6.41
C LEU A 472 13.80 2.33 -6.61
N LEU A 473 12.78 2.44 -7.47
CA LEU A 473 12.07 3.70 -7.75
C LEU A 473 10.82 3.91 -6.89
N SER A 474 10.09 2.85 -6.56
CA SER A 474 8.91 2.89 -5.69
C SER A 474 9.27 3.21 -4.25
N ALA A 475 10.45 2.79 -3.76
CA ALA A 475 10.93 3.09 -2.41
C ALA A 475 11.02 4.60 -2.11
N PRO A 476 11.73 5.44 -2.90
CA PRO A 476 11.69 6.89 -2.74
C PRO A 476 10.30 7.48 -3.05
N ALA A 477 9.51 6.88 -3.94
CA ALA A 477 8.14 7.34 -4.22
C ALA A 477 7.24 7.26 -2.98
N LEU A 478 7.28 6.14 -2.24
CA LEU A 478 6.57 5.97 -0.96
C LEU A 478 7.08 6.94 0.10
N TYR A 479 8.40 7.11 0.22
CA TYR A 479 9.00 8.10 1.11
C TYR A 479 8.48 9.51 0.86
N PHE A 480 8.54 9.98 -0.40
CA PHE A 480 8.05 11.31 -0.77
C PHE A 480 6.54 11.44 -0.58
N THR A 481 5.77 10.36 -0.83
CA THR A 481 4.34 10.31 -0.49
C THR A 481 4.11 10.53 1.00
N PHE A 482 4.90 9.89 1.86
CA PHE A 482 4.75 10.03 3.31
C PHE A 482 5.17 11.43 3.78
N MET A 483 6.24 11.99 3.21
CA MET A 483 6.68 13.37 3.47
C MET A 483 5.66 14.40 3.00
N TYR A 484 5.00 14.18 1.86
CA TYR A 484 3.88 14.96 1.38
C TYR A 484 2.74 14.97 2.41
N LEU A 485 2.27 13.78 2.81
CA LEU A 485 1.19 13.62 3.79
C LEU A 485 1.51 14.25 5.16
N MET A 486 2.79 14.24 5.55
CA MET A 486 3.24 14.85 6.80
C MET A 486 3.27 16.37 6.73
N SER A 487 3.61 16.93 5.57
CA SER A 487 3.80 18.38 5.37
C SER A 487 2.55 19.10 4.83
N LEU A 488 1.50 18.35 4.48
CA LEU A 488 0.32 18.84 3.78
C LEU A 488 -0.46 19.91 4.58
N ASP A 489 -0.46 19.82 5.91
CA ASP A 489 -1.22 20.70 6.80
C ASP A 489 -0.34 21.68 7.60
N ASP A 490 0.88 21.92 7.13
CA ASP A 490 1.85 22.74 7.84
C ASP A 490 1.51 24.24 7.80
N ASP A 491 0.69 24.66 6.84
CA ASP A 491 0.24 26.05 6.65
C ASP A 491 -0.77 26.48 7.72
N ILE A 492 -1.53 25.54 8.26
CA ILE A 492 -2.63 25.79 9.21
C ILE A 492 -2.25 25.52 10.66
N LEU A 493 -0.97 25.30 10.97
CA LEU A 493 -0.52 24.95 12.32
C LEU A 493 -0.88 26.01 13.39
N ASP A 494 -0.89 27.28 13.03
CA ASP A 494 -1.18 28.41 13.93
C ASP A 494 -2.64 28.92 13.82
N VAL A 495 -3.45 28.34 12.93
CA VAL A 495 -4.87 28.68 12.73
C VAL A 495 -5.72 28.06 13.83
N GLU A 496 -6.73 28.76 14.32
CA GLU A 496 -7.61 28.24 15.35
C GLU A 496 -8.53 27.13 14.82
N GLN A 497 -8.72 26.07 15.60
CA GLN A 497 -9.51 24.89 15.21
C GLN A 497 -10.98 25.21 14.89
N ARG A 498 -11.49 26.33 15.41
CA ARG A 498 -12.84 26.83 15.12
C ARG A 498 -12.99 27.41 13.72
N ASP A 499 -11.89 27.79 13.08
CA ASP A 499 -11.88 28.34 11.72
C ASP A 499 -11.56 27.26 10.68
N LEU A 500 -11.08 26.10 11.12
CA LEU A 500 -10.76 24.97 10.25
C LEU A 500 -12.02 24.16 9.95
N GLN A 501 -12.45 24.16 8.69
CA GLN A 501 -13.60 23.39 8.23
C GLN A 501 -13.28 21.89 8.18
N VAL A 502 -14.29 21.07 8.48
CA VAL A 502 -14.27 19.62 8.31
C VAL A 502 -14.94 19.25 6.98
N PHE A 503 -14.21 18.55 6.12
CA PHE A 503 -14.69 18.12 4.80
C PHE A 503 -14.56 16.61 4.59
#